data_AF-D6YT31-F1
#
_entry.id   AF-D6YT31-F1
#
_cell.length_a   1.000
_cell.length_b   1.000
_cell.length_c   1.000
_cell.angle_alpha   90.00
_cell.angle_beta   90.00
_cell.angle_gamma   90.00
#
_symmetry.space_group_name_H-M   'P 1'
#
loop_
_entity.id
_entity.type
_entity.pdbx_description
1 polymer ?
#
loop_
_entity_poly.entity_id
_entity_poly.type
_entity_poly.pdbx_seq_one_letter_code
_entity_poly.pdbx_strand_id
1 'polypeptide(L)'
;MGQNSTAQLGHFITVANNGKLRDECLNENWFLNLSDARRIVGKWANEYNLYRPHSALGGLTPHELASQLSECLNSSEKMLQLTGTSS
;
A
#
# COMPACT_ATOMS: atom_id res chain seq x y z
N MET A 1 -13.96 8.55 18.59
CA MET A 1 -14.31 8.06 17.24
C MET A 1 -13.08 8.26 16.37
N GLY A 2 -12.26 7.22 16.18
CA GLY A 2 -10.94 7.34 15.54
C GLY A 2 -10.51 6.05 14.88
N GLN A 3 -11.46 5.38 14.21
CA GLN A 3 -11.16 4.37 13.21
C GLN A 3 -11.28 5.13 11.88
N ASN A 4 -10.32 5.00 10.95
CA ASN A 4 -10.46 5.26 9.48
C ASN A 4 -9.27 5.97 8.79
N SER A 5 -8.11 6.21 9.42
CA SER A 5 -6.97 6.78 8.64
C SER A 5 -6.07 5.68 8.05
N THR A 6 -5.66 4.70 8.84
CA THR A 6 -4.73 3.64 8.42
C THR A 6 -5.37 2.59 7.49
N ALA A 7 -6.64 2.25 7.72
CA ALA A 7 -7.37 1.29 6.88
C ALA A 7 -7.74 1.87 5.50
N GLN A 8 -7.98 3.18 5.42
CA GLN A 8 -8.37 3.86 4.19
C GLN A 8 -7.17 4.06 3.24
N LEU A 9 -5.97 4.25 3.80
CA LEU A 9 -4.70 4.24 3.06
C LEU A 9 -4.33 2.84 2.54
N GLY A 10 -4.50 1.80 3.36
CA GLY A 10 -4.29 0.40 2.93
C GLY A 10 -5.27 -0.04 1.84
N HIS A 11 -6.51 0.45 1.89
CA HIS A 11 -7.50 0.25 0.83
C HIS A 11 -7.03 0.91 -0.47
N PHE A 12 -6.68 2.20 -0.46
CA PHE A 12 -6.33 2.95 -1.67
C PHE A 12 -5.12 2.38 -2.44
N ILE A 13 -4.11 1.90 -1.72
CA ILE A 13 -2.92 1.27 -2.32
C ILE A 13 -3.25 -0.11 -2.92
N THR A 14 -4.14 -0.86 -2.29
CA THR A 14 -4.50 -2.22 -2.75
C THR A 14 -5.49 -2.18 -3.92
N VAL A 15 -6.43 -1.22 -3.97
CA VAL A 15 -7.41 -1.14 -5.08
C VAL A 15 -6.78 -0.69 -6.39
N ALA A 16 -5.68 0.08 -6.34
CA ALA A 16 -5.13 0.79 -7.48
C ALA A 16 -4.57 -0.11 -8.60
N ASN A 17 -4.45 -1.43 -8.42
CA ASN A 17 -3.69 -2.26 -9.36
C ASN A 17 -4.25 -3.65 -9.69
N ASN A 18 -5.57 -3.81 -9.63
CA ASN A 18 -6.23 -5.06 -10.03
C ASN A 18 -5.91 -5.46 -11.50
N GLY A 19 -5.60 -4.50 -12.38
CA GLY A 19 -5.18 -4.73 -13.77
C GLY A 19 -3.84 -5.45 -13.90
N LYS A 20 -2.75 -4.90 -13.35
CA LYS A 20 -1.43 -5.54 -13.48
C LYS A 20 -1.33 -6.85 -12.69
N LEU A 21 -2.08 -7.02 -11.60
CA LEU A 21 -2.16 -8.33 -10.94
C LEU A 21 -2.66 -9.40 -11.92
N ARG A 22 -3.69 -9.06 -12.70
CA ARG A 22 -4.23 -9.99 -13.68
C ARG A 22 -3.24 -10.24 -14.82
N ASP A 23 -2.69 -9.16 -15.38
CA ASP A 23 -1.86 -9.25 -16.58
C ASP A 23 -0.47 -9.83 -16.32
N GLU A 24 0.20 -9.44 -15.22
CA GLU A 24 1.59 -9.84 -14.93
C GLU A 24 1.69 -11.05 -13.98
N CYS A 25 0.66 -11.34 -13.16
CA CYS A 25 0.72 -12.47 -12.22
C CYS A 25 -0.21 -13.61 -12.64
N LEU A 26 -1.50 -13.35 -12.84
CA LEU A 26 -2.47 -14.43 -13.03
C LEU A 26 -2.43 -15.01 -14.45
N ASN A 27 -2.21 -14.17 -15.47
CA ASN A 27 -2.17 -14.62 -16.86
C ASN A 27 -0.82 -15.27 -17.24
N GLU A 28 0.27 -14.93 -16.54
CA GLU A 28 1.62 -15.47 -16.82
C GLU A 28 1.93 -16.77 -16.06
N ASN A 29 1.14 -17.14 -15.05
CA ASN A 29 1.40 -18.31 -14.20
C ASN A 29 0.34 -19.39 -14.36
N TRP A 30 0.76 -20.63 -14.61
CA TRP A 30 -0.11 -21.79 -14.51
C TRP A 30 -0.12 -22.31 -13.08
N PHE A 31 -1.31 -22.37 -12.47
CA PHE A 31 -1.47 -22.86 -11.11
C PHE A 31 -1.80 -24.36 -11.11
N LEU A 32 -0.95 -25.15 -10.45
CA LEU A 32 -1.18 -26.59 -10.26
C LEU A 32 -2.23 -26.87 -9.18
N ASN A 33 -2.30 -26.02 -8.16
CA ASN A 33 -3.24 -26.11 -7.04
C ASN A 33 -3.37 -24.75 -6.32
N LEU A 34 -4.34 -24.65 -5.40
CA LEU A 34 -4.60 -23.42 -4.63
C LEU A 34 -3.44 -22.99 -3.72
N SER A 35 -2.63 -23.92 -3.22
CA SER A 35 -1.48 -23.58 -2.38
C SER A 35 -0.38 -22.90 -3.21
N ASP A 36 -0.14 -23.39 -4.42
CA ASP A 36 0.78 -22.76 -5.37
C ASP A 36 0.29 -21.38 -5.80
N ALA A 37 -1.01 -21.24 -6.09
CA ALA A 37 -1.61 -19.94 -6.39
C ALA A 37 -1.38 -18.92 -5.25
N ARG A 38 -1.65 -19.30 -3.99
CA ARG A 38 -1.41 -18.42 -2.84
C ARG A 38 0.06 -18.02 -2.72
N ARG A 39 0.98 -18.97 -2.93
CA ARG A 39 2.42 -18.71 -2.84
C ARG A 39 2.88 -17.74 -3.92
N ILE A 40 2.46 -17.95 -5.18
CA ILE A 40 2.84 -17.11 -6.32
C ILE A 40 2.25 -15.72 -6.18
N VAL A 41 0.96 -15.60 -5.88
CA VAL A 41 0.28 -14.31 -5.68
C VAL A 41 0.88 -13.56 -4.49
N GLY A 42 1.15 -14.25 -3.37
CA GLY A 42 1.77 -13.64 -2.19
C GLY A 42 3.18 -13.11 -2.49
N LYS A 43 3.98 -13.87 -3.24
CA LYS A 43 5.31 -13.43 -3.69
C LYS A 43 5.21 -12.20 -4.61
N TRP A 44 4.32 -12.25 -5.60
CA TRP A 44 4.11 -11.12 -6.52
C TRP A 44 3.65 -9.86 -5.78
N ALA A 45 2.71 -9.99 -4.83
CA ALA A 45 2.24 -8.86 -4.03
C ALA A 45 3.35 -8.23 -3.19
N ASN A 46 4.23 -9.06 -2.63
CA ASN A 46 5.40 -8.58 -1.89
C ASN A 46 6.35 -7.81 -2.83
N GLU A 47 6.69 -8.39 -3.99
CA GLU A 47 7.54 -7.74 -5.00
C GLU A 47 6.97 -6.41 -5.50
N TYR A 48 5.67 -6.38 -5.79
CA TYR A 48 4.97 -5.20 -6.28
C TYR A 48 4.91 -4.07 -5.24
N ASN A 49 4.70 -4.43 -3.97
CA ASN A 49 4.51 -3.46 -2.89
C ASN A 49 5.83 -2.98 -2.26
N LEU A 50 6.86 -3.81 -2.23
CA LEU A 50 8.13 -3.49 -1.54
C LEU A 50 9.25 -3.06 -2.49
N TYR A 51 9.25 -3.52 -3.74
CA TYR A 51 10.46 -3.41 -4.59
C TYR A 51 10.23 -2.75 -5.95
N ARG A 52 8.97 -2.60 -6.41
CA ARG A 52 8.70 -1.93 -7.69
C ARG A 52 8.33 -0.46 -7.49
N PRO A 53 9.19 0.49 -7.92
CA PRO A 53 8.82 1.89 -7.97
C PRO A 53 7.76 2.13 -9.06
N HIS A 54 6.69 2.86 -8.72
CA HIS A 54 5.60 3.14 -9.64
C HIS A 54 5.65 4.60 -10.09
N SER A 55 5.69 4.85 -11.39
CA SER A 55 5.65 6.20 -11.95
C SER A 55 4.41 7.00 -11.52
N ALA A 56 3.27 6.33 -11.35
CA ALA A 56 2.04 6.93 -10.82
C ALA A 56 2.17 7.39 -9.35
N LEU A 57 3.11 6.82 -8.59
CA LEU A 57 3.44 7.21 -7.22
C LEU A 57 4.68 8.11 -7.16
N GLY A 58 5.05 8.76 -8.27
CA GLY A 58 6.24 9.60 -8.34
C GLY A 58 7.56 8.82 -8.32
N GLY A 59 7.54 7.54 -8.70
CA GLY A 59 8.71 6.66 -8.65
C GLY A 59 8.94 6.01 -7.29
N LEU A 60 7.97 6.10 -6.38
CA LEU A 60 8.01 5.42 -5.08
C LEU A 60 7.34 4.05 -5.15
N THR A 61 7.79 3.14 -4.30
CA THR A 61 7.06 1.92 -3.99
C THR A 61 5.84 2.25 -3.13
N PRO A 62 4.80 1.41 -3.14
CA PRO A 62 3.65 1.62 -2.28
C PRO A 62 4.02 1.59 -0.80
N HIS A 63 5.03 0.81 -0.42
CA HIS A 63 5.58 0.79 0.93
C HIS A 63 6.23 2.12 1.34
N GLU A 64 7.08 2.69 0.47
CA GLU A 64 7.71 3.99 0.73
C GLU A 64 6.66 5.11 0.82
N LEU A 65 5.66 5.08 -0.05
CA LEU A 65 4.55 6.03 0.03
C LEU A 65 3.77 5.89 1.34
N ALA A 66 3.50 4.66 1.79
CA ALA A 66 2.84 4.42 3.07
C ALA A 66 3.69 4.93 4.26
N SER A 67 5.02 4.75 4.21
CA SER A 67 5.93 5.28 5.23
C SER A 67 5.87 6.81 5.27
N GLN A 68 5.98 7.48 4.12
CA GLN A 68 5.93 8.95 4.03
C GLN A 68 4.58 9.50 4.49
N LEU A 69 3.48 8.84 4.13
CA LEU A 69 2.14 9.23 4.61
C LEU A 69 2.01 9.04 6.12
N SER A 70 2.56 7.96 6.69
CA SER A 70 2.57 7.75 8.14
C SER A 70 3.37 8.85 8.85
N GLU A 71 4.51 9.25 8.31
CA GLU A 71 5.35 10.33 8.86
C GLU A 71 4.67 11.70 8.75
N CYS A 72 4.03 12.00 7.62
CA CYS A 72 3.24 13.21 7.43
C CYS A 72 2.03 13.28 8.37
N LEU A 73 1.35 12.16 8.61
CA LEU A 73 0.24 12.09 9.56
C LEU A 73 0.72 12.25 11.01
N ASN A 74 1.81 11.59 11.39
CA ASN A 74 2.39 11.75 12.73
C ASN A 74 2.91 13.18 12.96
N SER A 75 3.43 13.82 11.91
CA SER A 75 3.88 15.22 11.97
C SER A 75 2.70 16.21 12.05
N SER A 76 1.59 15.92 11.37
CA SER A 76 0.38 16.76 11.43
C SER A 76 -0.36 16.62 12.76
N GLU A 77 -0.41 15.43 13.35
CA GLU A 77 -0.92 15.22 14.72
C GLU A 77 -0.07 15.96 15.75
N LYS A 78 1.26 15.95 15.59
CA LYS A 78 2.19 16.69 16.45
C LYS A 78 2.03 18.21 16.31
N MET A 79 1.69 18.70 15.10
CA MET A 79 1.34 20.10 14.85
C MET A 79 0.02 20.51 15.52
N LEU A 80 -1.01 19.66 15.49
CA LEU A 80 -2.31 19.94 16.11
C LEU A 80 -2.24 19.99 17.65
N GLN A 81 -1.30 19.28 18.27
CA GLN A 81 -1.08 19.34 19.72
C GLN A 81 -0.27 20.57 20.17
N LEU A 82 0.55 21.16 19.29
CA LEU A 82 1.34 22.36 19.59
C LEU A 82 0.55 23.67 19.45
N THR A 83 -0.53 23.68 18.65
CA THR A 83 -1.44 24.84 18.54
C THR A 83 -2.46 24.92 19.68
N GLY A 84 -2.07 24.52 20.89
CA GLY A 84 -2.92 24.40 22.06
C GLY A 84 -3.99 25.49 22.12
N THR A 85 -5.24 25.08 21.89
CA THR A 85 -6.41 25.77 22.42
C THR A 85 -6.38 25.54 23.93
N SER A 86 -5.57 26.33 24.63
CA SER A 86 -5.78 26.59 26.05
C SER A 86 -6.90 27.61 26.15
N SER A 87 -8.09 27.16 26.56
CA SER A 87 -9.12 27.98 27.17
C SER A 87 -9.70 27.22 28.35
#